data_AF-A0A108EVM7-F1
#
_entry.id   AF-A0A108EVM7-F1
#
_cell.length_a   1.000
_cell.length_b   1.000
_cell.length_c   1.000
_cell.angle_alpha   90.00
_cell.angle_beta   90.00
_cell.angle_gamma   90.00
#
_symmetry.space_group_name_H-M   'P 1'
#
loop_
_entity.id
_entity.type
_entity.pdbx_description
1 polymer ?
#
loop_
_entity_poly.entity_id
_entity_poly.type
_entity_poly.pdbx_seq_one_letter_code
_entity_poly.pdbx_strand_id
1 'polypeptide(L)'
;MEGGLMRHVIATIALVVLMQGCTAQTPRHANFGLGDFMSSALKELPYDSPPQVIYRIGDHRFVTLEHYRDCYHGDSYYNDTRAGIRKYLGRGMFENFQGRIVNADPSGTNIVFPLAYPDGLICGNGEKGCVVPFWYSTDGGKTFATKVYMDHSFNAFEDSKKYTVVVASDSVFISKRISETVDAFDTDRYPLVPGFVYGTGQLPPGKRIEFDAKIPRNLRTPSGQDRITCDASIKPTNPDAPLVSR
;
A
#
# COMPACT_ATOMS: atom_id res chain seq x y z
N MET A 1 46.61 63.84 7.92
CA MET A 1 46.40 62.56 8.62
C MET A 1 45.10 62.74 9.41
N GLU A 2 43.92 62.37 8.92
CA GLU A 2 43.23 61.13 9.35
C GLU A 2 41.96 60.85 8.49
N GLY A 3 41.80 61.47 7.32
CA GLY A 3 40.55 61.35 6.53
C GLY A 3 40.55 60.29 5.41
N GLY A 4 41.72 59.85 4.94
CA GLY A 4 41.85 59.03 3.73
C GLY A 4 41.84 57.52 3.97
N LEU A 5 42.40 57.07 5.10
CA LEU A 5 42.54 55.64 5.40
C LEU A 5 41.18 54.99 5.69
N MET A 6 40.27 55.71 6.38
CA MET A 6 38.95 55.20 6.75
C MET A 6 38.03 54.98 5.53
N ARG A 7 38.17 55.81 4.50
CA ARG A 7 37.31 55.75 3.31
C ARG A 7 37.66 54.58 2.38
N HIS A 8 38.93 54.18 2.35
CA HIS A 8 39.38 53.02 1.58
C HIS A 8 39.15 51.70 2.31
N VAL A 9 39.20 51.67 3.65
CA VAL A 9 38.86 50.49 4.46
C VAL A 9 37.35 50.19 4.41
N ILE A 10 36.49 51.21 4.41
CA ILE A 10 35.03 51.01 4.26
C ILE A 10 34.69 50.55 2.83
N ALA A 11 35.38 51.06 1.82
CA ALA A 11 35.17 50.65 0.43
C ALA A 11 35.68 49.22 0.13
N THR A 12 36.70 48.72 0.83
CA THR A 12 37.18 47.34 0.67
C THR A 12 36.31 46.32 1.42
N ILE A 13 35.72 46.68 2.56
CA ILE A 13 34.78 45.80 3.28
C ILE A 13 33.46 45.65 2.52
N ALA A 14 33.00 46.70 1.83
CA ALA A 14 31.77 46.63 1.02
C ALA A 14 31.92 45.73 -0.23
N LEU A 15 33.13 45.52 -0.75
CA LEU A 15 33.35 44.68 -1.93
C LEU A 15 33.46 43.17 -1.61
N VAL A 16 33.79 42.81 -0.36
CA VAL A 16 33.92 41.40 0.05
C VAL A 16 32.57 40.79 0.47
N VAL A 17 31.57 41.62 0.81
CA VAL A 17 30.25 41.14 1.23
C VAL A 17 29.32 40.80 0.05
N LEU A 18 29.64 41.23 -1.17
CA LEU A 18 28.84 40.95 -2.38
C LEU A 18 29.24 39.66 -3.12
N MET A 19 30.24 38.93 -2.63
CA MET A 19 30.59 37.59 -3.12
C MET A 19 30.11 36.46 -2.21
N GLN A 20 29.08 36.68 -1.39
CA GLN A 20 28.17 35.58 -1.06
C GLN A 20 27.26 35.40 -2.26
N GLY A 21 27.87 34.93 -3.37
CA GLY A 21 27.12 34.37 -4.47
C GLY A 21 26.10 33.43 -3.86
N CYS A 22 24.85 33.61 -4.25
CA CYS A 22 23.83 32.61 -4.04
C CYS A 22 24.35 31.33 -4.69
N THR A 23 25.10 30.53 -3.92
CA THR A 23 24.98 29.10 -4.06
C THR A 23 23.53 28.88 -3.71
N ALA A 24 22.66 28.90 -4.71
CA ALA A 24 21.52 28.02 -4.69
C ALA A 24 22.14 26.70 -4.28
N GLN A 25 21.98 26.34 -3.01
CA GLN A 25 22.17 24.96 -2.61
C GLN A 25 21.23 24.25 -3.56
N THR A 26 21.77 23.67 -4.63
CA THR A 26 21.11 22.55 -5.32
C THR A 26 20.61 21.72 -4.16
N PRO A 27 19.28 21.52 -3.99
CA PRO A 27 18.79 20.79 -2.84
C PRO A 27 19.48 19.42 -2.87
N ARG A 28 20.56 19.33 -2.10
CA ARG A 28 21.26 18.10 -1.81
C ARG A 28 20.31 17.44 -0.86
N HIS A 29 19.39 16.64 -1.40
CA HIS A 29 18.78 15.46 -0.81
C HIS A 29 17.80 14.94 -1.87
N ALA A 30 18.28 14.16 -2.85
CA ALA A 30 17.41 13.16 -3.48
C ALA A 30 17.27 11.97 -2.52
N ASN A 31 16.98 12.24 -1.25
CA ASN A 31 16.69 11.20 -0.28
C ASN A 31 15.21 10.85 -0.48
N PHE A 32 14.92 9.57 -0.65
CA PHE A 32 13.56 9.09 -0.73
C PHE A 32 12.76 9.53 0.51
N GLY A 33 11.76 10.39 0.31
CA GLY A 33 10.84 10.85 1.34
C GLY A 33 9.56 10.01 1.32
N LEU A 34 9.30 9.25 2.38
CA LEU A 34 8.09 8.42 2.46
C LEU A 34 6.80 9.26 2.42
N GLY A 35 6.83 10.47 3.00
CA GLY A 35 5.73 11.43 2.91
C GLY A 35 5.47 11.92 1.48
N ASP A 36 6.52 12.21 0.72
CA ASP A 36 6.41 12.63 -0.68
C ASP A 36 5.89 11.49 -1.55
N PHE A 37 6.36 10.26 -1.28
CA PHE A 37 5.84 9.04 -1.90
C PHE A 37 4.34 8.90 -1.66
N MET A 38 3.89 8.99 -0.41
CA MET A 38 2.47 8.86 -0.05
C MET A 38 1.62 10.10 -0.40
N SER A 39 2.22 11.18 -0.93
CA SER A 39 1.51 12.42 -1.20
C SER A 39 0.45 12.25 -2.29
N SER A 40 -0.77 12.70 -1.98
CA SER A 40 -1.86 12.77 -2.95
C SER A 40 -1.64 13.84 -4.04
N ALA A 41 -0.70 14.77 -3.82
CA ALA A 41 -0.31 15.75 -4.84
C ALA A 41 0.52 15.11 -5.97
N LEU A 42 1.12 13.95 -5.74
CA LEU A 42 1.87 13.21 -6.74
C LEU A 42 0.90 12.32 -7.54
N LYS A 43 0.65 12.69 -8.80
CA LYS A 43 -0.31 11.98 -9.68
C LYS A 43 0.18 10.58 -10.08
N GLU A 44 1.47 10.45 -10.35
CA GLU A 44 2.11 9.22 -10.83
C GLU A 44 3.55 9.17 -10.32
N LEU A 45 4.04 7.96 -10.05
CA LEU A 45 5.42 7.76 -9.63
C LEU A 45 6.37 7.86 -10.83
N PRO A 46 7.56 8.48 -10.69
CA PRO A 46 8.45 8.75 -11.82
C PRO A 46 9.33 7.55 -12.23
N TYR A 47 9.14 6.38 -11.62
CA TYR A 47 10.05 5.25 -11.78
C TYR A 47 9.77 4.48 -13.08
N ASP A 48 10.83 4.19 -13.83
CA ASP A 48 10.77 3.50 -15.13
C ASP A 48 10.82 1.96 -15.03
N SER A 49 10.50 1.44 -13.84
CA SER A 49 10.51 0.00 -13.56
C SER A 49 9.55 -0.77 -14.46
N PRO A 50 9.95 -1.93 -15.03
CA PRO A 50 9.03 -2.77 -15.77
C PRO A 50 7.98 -3.40 -14.82
N PRO A 51 6.68 -3.45 -15.21
CA PRO A 51 5.64 -4.09 -14.40
C PRO A 51 5.96 -5.52 -13.99
N GLN A 52 5.73 -5.86 -12.72
CA GLN A 52 5.86 -7.22 -12.21
C GLN A 52 4.51 -7.77 -11.74
N VAL A 53 4.20 -9.04 -12.00
CA VAL A 53 3.06 -9.70 -11.36
C VAL A 53 3.46 -10.12 -9.95
N ILE A 54 2.87 -9.50 -8.94
CA ILE A 54 3.23 -9.72 -7.53
C ILE A 54 2.27 -10.66 -6.78
N TYR A 55 1.07 -10.85 -7.32
CA TYR A 55 0.10 -11.82 -6.79
C TYR A 55 -0.81 -12.33 -7.91
N ARG A 56 -0.93 -13.64 -8.07
CA ARG A 56 -1.78 -14.27 -9.08
C ARG A 56 -2.97 -14.95 -8.40
N ILE A 57 -4.19 -14.68 -8.86
CA ILE A 57 -5.38 -15.47 -8.49
C ILE A 57 -5.52 -16.67 -9.43
N GLY A 58 -5.32 -16.45 -10.72
CA GLY A 58 -5.32 -17.47 -11.78
C GLY A 58 -4.71 -16.92 -13.06
N ASP A 59 -4.97 -17.56 -14.20
CA ASP A 59 -4.30 -17.22 -15.47
C ASP A 59 -4.56 -15.78 -15.91
N HIS A 60 -5.83 -15.34 -15.82
CA HIS A 60 -6.24 -14.01 -16.29
C HIS A 60 -6.33 -12.95 -15.20
N ARG A 61 -6.32 -13.35 -13.94
CA ARG A 61 -6.60 -12.50 -12.77
C ARG A 61 -5.38 -12.40 -11.87
N PHE A 62 -4.81 -11.21 -11.76
CA PHE A 62 -3.56 -10.99 -11.05
C PHE A 62 -3.39 -9.53 -10.65
N VAL A 63 -2.47 -9.27 -9.72
CA VAL A 63 -2.05 -7.94 -9.29
C VAL A 63 -0.65 -7.67 -9.81
N THR A 64 -0.46 -6.47 -10.38
CA THR A 64 0.85 -5.96 -10.79
C THR A 64 1.35 -4.89 -9.83
N LEU A 65 2.67 -4.83 -9.68
CA LEU A 65 3.42 -3.70 -9.13
C LEU A 65 4.04 -2.93 -10.30
N GLU A 66 3.79 -1.64 -10.35
CA GLU A 66 4.16 -0.74 -11.44
C GLU A 66 4.73 0.56 -10.89
N HIS A 67 5.49 1.28 -11.73
CA HIS A 67 6.14 2.55 -11.38
C HIS A 67 6.76 2.51 -9.97
N TYR A 68 7.56 1.49 -9.68
CA TYR A 68 8.07 1.20 -8.35
C TYR A 68 9.56 1.49 -8.23
N ARG A 69 9.96 1.98 -7.06
CA ARG A 69 11.37 2.16 -6.69
C ARG A 69 12.01 0.82 -6.32
N ASP A 70 11.26 0.04 -5.56
CA ASP A 70 11.60 -1.27 -5.01
C ASP A 70 10.30 -2.04 -4.74
N CYS A 71 10.39 -3.23 -4.17
CA CYS A 71 9.24 -4.11 -3.95
C CYS A 71 8.17 -3.59 -2.97
N TYR A 72 8.42 -2.47 -2.29
CA TYR A 72 7.56 -1.94 -1.23
C TYR A 72 7.08 -0.51 -1.51
N HIS A 73 7.55 0.10 -2.60
CA HIS A 73 7.27 1.49 -2.94
C HIS A 73 6.88 1.62 -4.42
N GLY A 74 5.64 1.28 -4.74
CA GLY A 74 5.10 1.42 -6.10
C GLY A 74 3.60 1.66 -6.14
N ASP A 75 3.05 1.51 -7.34
CA ASP A 75 1.62 1.54 -7.62
C ASP A 75 1.13 0.11 -7.90
N SER A 76 0.09 -0.33 -7.20
CA SER A 76 -0.48 -1.67 -7.38
C SER A 76 -1.75 -1.64 -8.25
N TYR A 77 -1.93 -2.61 -9.14
CA TYR A 77 -3.12 -2.73 -9.99
C TYR A 77 -3.68 -4.16 -10.03
N TYR A 78 -4.98 -4.32 -9.81
CA TYR A 78 -5.69 -5.55 -10.16
C TYR A 78 -6.00 -5.57 -11.65
N ASN A 79 -5.79 -6.73 -12.28
CA ASN A 79 -6.04 -6.96 -13.69
C ASN A 79 -6.89 -8.23 -13.88
N ASP A 80 -7.91 -8.15 -14.72
CA ASP A 80 -8.60 -9.30 -15.31
C ASP A 80 -8.58 -9.16 -16.84
N THR A 81 -7.69 -9.90 -17.48
CA THR A 81 -7.51 -9.84 -18.93
C THR A 81 -8.68 -10.44 -19.72
N ARG A 82 -9.48 -11.32 -19.11
CA ARG A 82 -10.66 -11.92 -19.76
C ARG A 82 -11.83 -10.93 -19.75
N ALA A 83 -11.98 -10.20 -18.65
CA ALA A 83 -13.05 -9.21 -18.50
C ALA A 83 -12.64 -7.79 -18.95
N GLY A 84 -11.38 -7.59 -19.37
CA GLY A 84 -10.85 -6.27 -19.73
C GLY A 84 -10.78 -5.30 -18.54
N ILE A 85 -10.64 -5.82 -17.32
CA ILE A 85 -10.64 -5.02 -16.09
C ILE A 85 -9.21 -4.64 -15.74
N ARG A 86 -9.03 -3.37 -15.40
CA ARG A 86 -7.85 -2.85 -14.72
C ARG A 86 -8.29 -1.88 -13.63
N LYS A 87 -7.84 -2.12 -12.38
CA LYS A 87 -8.19 -1.31 -11.22
C LYS A 87 -6.96 -0.95 -10.42
N TYR A 88 -6.75 0.33 -10.22
CA TYR A 88 -5.73 0.84 -9.32
C TYR A 88 -6.09 0.49 -7.87
N LEU A 89 -5.19 -0.20 -7.17
CA LEU A 89 -5.34 -0.63 -5.77
C LEU A 89 -4.69 0.35 -4.77
N GLY A 90 -4.00 1.37 -5.28
CA GLY A 90 -3.32 2.37 -4.49
C GLY A 90 -1.80 2.26 -4.55
N ARG A 91 -1.15 3.26 -3.96
CA ARG A 91 0.29 3.42 -3.86
C ARG A 91 0.77 3.00 -2.48
N GLY A 92 1.78 2.15 -2.39
CA GLY A 92 2.35 1.78 -1.11
C GLY A 92 1.40 0.94 -0.25
N MET A 93 0.46 0.21 -0.85
CA MET A 93 -0.64 -0.43 -0.11
C MET A 93 -0.61 -1.95 -0.24
N PHE A 94 -1.10 -2.50 -1.35
CA PHE A 94 -1.26 -3.94 -1.48
C PHE A 94 0.08 -4.67 -1.38
N GLU A 95 1.11 -4.18 -2.08
CA GLU A 95 2.46 -4.75 -2.11
C GLU A 95 3.12 -4.86 -0.73
N ASN A 96 2.67 -4.05 0.23
CA ASN A 96 3.19 -4.00 1.59
C ASN A 96 2.53 -5.01 2.53
N PHE A 97 1.46 -5.68 2.13
CA PHE A 97 0.83 -6.71 2.97
C PHE A 97 1.72 -7.96 3.07
N GLN A 98 2.13 -8.31 4.31
CA GLN A 98 3.08 -9.39 4.58
C GLN A 98 2.42 -10.72 5.01
N GLY A 99 1.09 -10.72 5.17
CA GLY A 99 0.33 -11.89 5.59
C GLY A 99 0.05 -12.89 4.46
N ARG A 100 -0.98 -13.72 4.64
CA ARG A 100 -1.47 -14.65 3.62
C ARG A 100 -2.79 -14.22 2.99
N ILE A 101 -2.96 -14.49 1.70
CA ILE A 101 -4.13 -14.15 0.90
C ILE A 101 -4.60 -15.36 0.11
N VAL A 102 -5.81 -15.83 0.39
CA VAL A 102 -6.42 -16.98 -0.30
C VAL A 102 -7.70 -16.54 -1.00
N ASN A 103 -7.63 -16.27 -2.30
CA ASN A 103 -8.81 -15.95 -3.11
C ASN A 103 -9.37 -17.24 -3.72
N ALA A 104 -10.25 -17.95 -2.99
CA ALA A 104 -10.71 -19.29 -3.32
C ALA A 104 -12.18 -19.37 -3.80
N ASP A 105 -12.84 -18.23 -4.05
CA ASP A 105 -14.19 -18.24 -4.62
C ASP A 105 -14.18 -18.85 -6.05
N PRO A 106 -14.84 -20.00 -6.26
CA PRO A 106 -14.85 -20.68 -7.55
C PRO A 106 -15.64 -19.92 -8.62
N SER A 107 -16.61 -19.09 -8.24
CA SER A 107 -17.36 -18.26 -9.19
C SER A 107 -16.52 -17.11 -9.74
N GLY A 108 -15.50 -16.70 -8.98
CA GLY A 108 -14.62 -15.60 -9.29
C GLY A 108 -15.24 -14.21 -9.13
N THR A 109 -16.45 -14.10 -8.58
CA THR A 109 -17.10 -12.81 -8.33
C THR A 109 -16.58 -12.13 -7.07
N ASN A 110 -16.24 -12.91 -6.05
CA ASN A 110 -15.70 -12.42 -4.80
C ASN A 110 -14.18 -12.38 -4.88
N ILE A 111 -13.62 -11.22 -4.55
CA ILE A 111 -12.17 -10.97 -4.56
C ILE A 111 -11.84 -10.14 -3.35
N VAL A 112 -10.72 -10.44 -2.69
CA VAL A 112 -10.20 -9.65 -1.57
C VAL A 112 -8.71 -9.34 -1.76
N PHE A 113 -8.35 -8.11 -1.42
CA PHE A 113 -6.98 -7.61 -1.38
C PHE A 113 -6.76 -6.88 -0.05
N PRO A 114 -6.17 -7.53 0.98
CA PRO A 114 -5.74 -6.83 2.18
C PRO A 114 -4.59 -5.89 1.86
N LEU A 115 -4.56 -4.76 2.55
CA LEU A 115 -3.54 -3.72 2.36
C LEU A 115 -2.68 -3.64 3.61
N ALA A 116 -1.49 -3.06 3.49
CA ALA A 116 -0.73 -2.54 4.62
C ALA A 116 -0.01 -1.26 4.19
N TYR A 117 0.26 -0.35 5.12
CA TYR A 117 1.09 0.80 4.81
C TYR A 117 2.57 0.41 4.72
N PRO A 118 3.42 1.21 4.05
CA PRO A 118 4.86 0.96 4.00
C PRO A 118 5.47 0.97 5.40
N ASP A 119 6.57 0.26 5.58
CA ASP A 119 7.32 0.28 6.84
C ASP A 119 7.77 1.71 7.17
N GLY A 120 7.72 2.06 8.46
CA GLY A 120 8.03 3.39 8.95
C GLY A 120 6.99 4.48 8.62
N LEU A 121 5.87 4.18 7.96
CA LEU A 121 4.81 5.18 7.75
C LEU A 121 4.11 5.52 9.07
N ILE A 122 4.00 6.82 9.36
CA ILE A 122 3.25 7.34 10.50
C ILE A 122 1.92 7.92 9.98
N CYS A 123 0.80 7.40 10.44
CA CYS A 123 -0.53 7.93 10.10
C CYS A 123 -0.92 9.10 11.01
N GLY A 124 -1.45 10.18 10.40
CA GLY A 124 -1.93 11.36 11.13
C GLY A 124 -0.82 12.01 11.94
N ASN A 125 -1.05 12.23 13.24
CA ASN A 125 -0.05 12.74 14.18
C ASN A 125 0.74 11.63 14.90
N GLY A 126 0.52 10.36 14.54
CA GLY A 126 1.19 9.21 15.14
C GLY A 126 0.62 8.71 16.46
N GLU A 127 -0.42 9.34 17.03
CA GLU A 127 -0.94 8.96 18.36
C GLU A 127 -1.91 7.77 18.33
N LYS A 128 -2.63 7.59 17.22
CA LYS A 128 -3.74 6.62 17.12
C LYS A 128 -3.42 5.39 16.31
N GLY A 129 -2.20 5.30 15.75
CA GLY A 129 -1.87 4.31 14.75
C GLY A 129 -2.66 4.47 13.44
N CYS A 130 -2.41 3.57 12.51
CA CYS A 130 -3.04 3.51 11.20
C CYS A 130 -4.31 2.65 11.23
N VAL A 131 -5.33 3.12 10.51
CA VAL A 131 -6.53 2.35 10.15
C VAL A 131 -6.28 1.68 8.81
N VAL A 132 -6.30 0.35 8.77
CA VAL A 132 -5.90 -0.42 7.60
C VAL A 132 -7.09 -1.21 7.04
N PRO A 133 -7.51 -0.90 5.81
CA PRO A 133 -8.59 -1.62 5.16
C PRO A 133 -8.08 -2.83 4.36
N PHE A 134 -9.00 -3.74 4.05
CA PHE A 134 -8.91 -4.56 2.86
C PHE A 134 -9.90 -4.05 1.82
N TRP A 135 -9.57 -4.29 0.55
CA TRP A 135 -10.48 -4.10 -0.57
C TRP A 135 -11.20 -5.40 -0.84
N TYR A 136 -12.50 -5.32 -1.10
CA TYR A 136 -13.28 -6.47 -1.52
C TYR A 136 -14.18 -6.12 -2.70
N SER A 137 -14.43 -7.10 -3.55
CA SER A 137 -15.38 -7.03 -4.66
C SER A 137 -16.37 -8.18 -4.56
N THR A 138 -17.58 -7.95 -5.05
CA THR A 138 -18.64 -8.96 -5.22
C THR A 138 -19.12 -9.03 -6.68
N ASP A 139 -18.39 -8.41 -7.60
CA ASP A 139 -18.73 -8.27 -9.02
C ASP A 139 -17.57 -8.62 -9.98
N GLY A 140 -16.61 -9.41 -9.49
CA GLY A 140 -15.43 -9.87 -10.26
C GLY A 140 -14.32 -8.81 -10.39
N GLY A 141 -14.34 -7.79 -9.54
CA GLY A 141 -13.37 -6.70 -9.53
C GLY A 141 -13.75 -5.53 -10.45
N LYS A 142 -15.00 -5.43 -10.91
CA LYS A 142 -15.48 -4.24 -11.63
C LYS A 142 -15.59 -3.05 -10.69
N THR A 143 -15.94 -3.30 -9.44
CA THR A 143 -15.90 -2.33 -8.35
C THR A 143 -15.28 -2.95 -7.09
N PHE A 144 -14.69 -2.10 -6.26
CA PHE A 144 -14.15 -2.48 -4.96
C PHE A 144 -14.72 -1.56 -3.88
N ALA A 145 -15.12 -2.15 -2.78
CA ALA A 145 -15.44 -1.47 -1.53
C ALA A 145 -14.36 -1.80 -0.49
N THR A 146 -14.33 -1.03 0.60
CA THR A 146 -13.30 -1.20 1.64
C THR A 146 -13.91 -1.49 3.00
N LYS A 147 -13.23 -2.31 3.80
CA LYS A 147 -13.57 -2.55 5.20
C LYS A 147 -12.31 -2.65 6.04
N VAL A 148 -12.31 -2.02 7.21
CA VAL A 148 -11.22 -2.07 8.18
C VAL A 148 -11.11 -3.47 8.77
N TYR A 149 -9.91 -4.05 8.75
CA TYR A 149 -9.58 -5.30 9.45
C TYR A 149 -8.54 -5.12 10.56
N MET A 150 -7.78 -4.03 10.51
CA MET A 150 -6.77 -3.72 11.49
C MET A 150 -6.88 -2.24 11.83
N ASP A 151 -7.27 -1.98 13.06
CA ASP A 151 -7.36 -0.64 13.63
C ASP A 151 -6.18 -0.41 14.57
N HIS A 152 -5.76 0.84 14.73
CA HIS A 152 -4.71 1.26 15.65
C HIS A 152 -3.34 0.57 15.49
N SER A 153 -2.91 0.23 14.27
CA SER A 153 -1.59 -0.36 14.06
C SER A 153 -0.50 0.71 13.92
N PHE A 154 0.55 0.62 14.74
CA PHE A 154 1.70 1.53 14.68
C PHE A 154 2.79 1.05 13.70
N ASN A 155 2.73 -0.21 13.28
CA ASN A 155 3.54 -0.74 12.18
C ASN A 155 2.69 -1.71 11.36
N ALA A 156 1.91 -1.15 10.44
CA ALA A 156 0.98 -1.93 9.62
C ALA A 156 1.69 -2.98 8.76
N PHE A 157 2.88 -2.65 8.27
CA PHE A 157 3.73 -3.55 7.49
C PHE A 157 4.04 -4.83 8.30
N GLU A 158 4.62 -4.67 9.49
CA GLU A 158 4.99 -5.80 10.35
C GLU A 158 3.78 -6.51 10.96
N ASP A 159 2.76 -5.78 11.44
CA ASP A 159 1.58 -6.38 12.05
C ASP A 159 0.77 -7.22 11.07
N SER A 160 0.79 -6.88 9.78
CA SER A 160 0.09 -7.63 8.74
C SER A 160 0.56 -9.08 8.60
N LYS A 161 1.80 -9.41 9.02
CA LYS A 161 2.35 -10.79 9.04
C LYS A 161 1.49 -11.78 9.83
N LYS A 162 0.74 -11.28 10.82
CA LYS A 162 -0.11 -12.09 11.70
C LYS A 162 -1.43 -12.50 11.03
N TYR A 163 -1.76 -11.94 9.87
CA TYR A 163 -3.06 -12.12 9.24
C TYR A 163 -3.05 -13.14 8.11
N THR A 164 -4.13 -13.91 8.04
CA THR A 164 -4.53 -14.72 6.89
C THR A 164 -5.92 -14.27 6.46
N VAL A 165 -6.04 -13.82 5.21
CA VAL A 165 -7.29 -13.34 4.63
C VAL A 165 -7.75 -14.33 3.58
N VAL A 166 -8.95 -14.86 3.74
CA VAL A 166 -9.50 -15.92 2.88
C VAL A 166 -10.84 -15.49 2.32
N VAL A 167 -11.00 -15.54 1.00
CA VAL A 167 -12.27 -15.36 0.32
C VAL A 167 -12.82 -16.72 -0.10
N ALA A 168 -14.09 -16.96 0.22
CA ALA A 168 -14.89 -18.07 -0.24
C ALA A 168 -16.11 -17.56 -1.03
N SER A 169 -17.00 -18.45 -1.44
CA SER A 169 -18.15 -18.12 -2.30
C SER A 169 -19.13 -17.10 -1.70
N ASP A 170 -19.23 -17.00 -0.38
CA ASP A 170 -20.22 -16.17 0.30
C ASP A 170 -19.67 -15.29 1.43
N SER A 171 -18.36 -15.34 1.70
CA SER A 171 -17.76 -14.60 2.80
C SER A 171 -16.27 -14.39 2.63
N VAL A 172 -15.77 -13.35 3.28
CA VAL A 172 -14.35 -13.18 3.58
C VAL A 172 -14.10 -13.49 5.05
N PHE A 173 -13.01 -14.20 5.32
CA PHE A 173 -12.50 -14.50 6.65
C PHE A 173 -11.25 -13.68 6.89
N ILE A 174 -11.21 -12.95 7.99
CA ILE A 174 -10.04 -12.24 8.48
C ILE A 174 -9.57 -12.98 9.72
N SER A 175 -8.47 -13.72 9.60
CA SER A 175 -7.91 -14.50 10.70
C SER A 175 -6.60 -13.90 11.17
N LYS A 176 -6.52 -13.56 12.46
CA LYS A 176 -5.35 -13.00 13.11
C LYS A 176 -4.75 -14.05 14.05
N ARG A 177 -3.47 -14.34 13.89
CA ARG A 177 -2.70 -15.10 14.86
C ARG A 177 -2.56 -14.30 16.15
N ILE A 178 -3.05 -14.83 17.26
CA ILE A 178 -3.02 -14.17 18.59
C ILE A 178 -2.01 -14.79 19.56
N SER A 179 -1.42 -15.93 19.20
CA SER A 179 -0.31 -16.52 19.93
C SER A 179 0.78 -17.03 18.98
N GLU A 180 2.03 -16.84 19.38
CA GLU A 180 3.19 -17.38 18.68
C GLU A 180 3.53 -18.81 19.11
N THR A 181 3.11 -19.21 20.32
CA THR A 181 3.46 -20.50 20.92
C THR A 181 2.37 -21.57 20.78
N VAL A 182 1.12 -21.15 20.62
CA VAL A 182 -0.01 -22.03 20.31
C VAL A 182 -0.65 -21.59 19.01
N ASP A 183 -1.15 -22.53 18.22
CA ASP A 183 -1.82 -22.26 16.94
C ASP A 183 -3.24 -21.71 17.19
N ALA A 184 -3.30 -20.54 17.83
CA ALA A 184 -4.51 -19.84 18.23
C ALA A 184 -4.75 -18.63 17.32
N PHE A 185 -5.97 -18.56 16.81
CA PHE A 185 -6.42 -17.52 15.89
C PHE A 185 -7.72 -16.92 16.37
N ASP A 186 -7.81 -15.60 16.27
CA ASP A 186 -9.07 -14.86 16.29
C ASP A 186 -9.53 -14.69 14.83
N THR A 187 -10.78 -15.04 14.52
CA THR A 187 -11.25 -15.07 13.13
C THR A 187 -12.64 -14.48 12.99
N ASP A 188 -12.71 -13.41 12.22
CA ASP A 188 -13.96 -12.78 11.81
C ASP A 188 -14.39 -13.31 10.45
N ARG A 189 -15.68 -13.61 10.29
CA ARG A 189 -16.32 -13.91 9.00
C ARG A 189 -17.29 -12.80 8.63
N TYR A 190 -17.04 -12.19 7.49
CA TYR A 190 -17.85 -11.12 6.91
C TYR A 190 -18.61 -11.67 5.68
N PRO A 191 -19.95 -11.70 5.70
CA PRO A 191 -20.74 -12.13 4.54
C PRO A 191 -20.57 -11.22 3.33
N LEU A 192 -20.18 -11.78 2.20
CA LEU A 192 -20.11 -11.06 0.94
C LEU A 192 -21.47 -11.12 0.26
N VAL A 193 -22.14 -9.97 0.21
CA VAL A 193 -23.45 -9.81 -0.44
C VAL A 193 -23.29 -8.88 -1.65
N PRO A 194 -23.70 -9.30 -2.86
CA PRO A 194 -23.66 -8.47 -4.04
C PRO A 194 -24.30 -7.09 -3.81
N GLY A 195 -23.54 -6.03 -4.08
CA GLY A 195 -23.98 -4.64 -3.94
C GLY A 195 -24.03 -4.09 -2.51
N PHE A 196 -23.73 -4.90 -1.48
CA PHE A 196 -23.68 -4.41 -0.10
C PHE A 196 -22.31 -3.79 0.23
N VAL A 197 -22.34 -2.57 0.78
CA VAL A 197 -21.15 -1.86 1.25
C VAL A 197 -21.15 -1.80 2.77
N TYR A 198 -20.11 -2.32 3.41
CA TYR A 198 -19.99 -2.25 4.86
C TYR A 198 -19.92 -0.78 5.33
N GLY A 199 -20.68 -0.45 6.37
CA GLY A 199 -20.73 0.89 6.95
C GLY A 199 -21.76 1.83 6.33
N THR A 200 -22.46 1.43 5.26
CA THR A 200 -23.51 2.27 4.62
C THR A 200 -24.93 1.85 4.97
N GLY A 201 -25.11 0.77 5.74
CA GLY A 201 -26.43 0.26 6.10
C GLY A 201 -26.37 -1.01 6.95
N GLN A 202 -27.55 -1.53 7.29
CA GLN A 202 -27.69 -2.80 8.01
C GLN A 202 -27.49 -3.97 7.05
N LEU A 203 -26.89 -5.05 7.56
CA LEU A 203 -26.78 -6.30 6.81
C LEU A 203 -28.18 -6.83 6.45
N PRO A 204 -28.34 -7.45 5.26
CA PRO A 204 -29.61 -8.06 4.88
C PRO A 204 -30.09 -9.10 5.90
N PRO A 205 -31.41 -9.33 6.01
CA PRO A 205 -31.97 -10.33 6.91
C PRO A 205 -31.30 -11.70 6.76
N GLY A 206 -30.96 -12.32 7.89
CA GLY A 206 -30.28 -13.62 7.93
C GLY A 206 -28.77 -13.57 7.69
N LYS A 207 -28.18 -12.40 7.45
CA LYS A 207 -26.72 -12.20 7.38
C LYS A 207 -26.21 -11.53 8.66
N ARG A 208 -25.08 -12.01 9.16
CA ARG A 208 -24.39 -11.45 10.33
C ARG A 208 -22.89 -11.65 10.19
N ILE A 209 -22.12 -10.76 10.82
CA ILE A 209 -20.69 -11.00 11.05
C ILE A 209 -20.59 -12.08 12.13
N GLU A 210 -19.73 -13.07 11.91
CA GLU A 210 -19.47 -14.13 12.88
C GLU A 210 -18.06 -13.96 13.43
N PHE A 211 -17.92 -13.88 14.75
CA PHE A 211 -16.64 -13.86 15.47
C PHE A 211 -16.26 -15.30 15.85
N ASP A 212 -14.98 -15.56 16.08
CA ASP A 212 -14.43 -16.90 16.35
C ASP A 212 -14.82 -17.95 15.28
N ALA A 213 -14.95 -17.51 14.04
CA ALA A 213 -15.39 -18.34 12.93
C ALA A 213 -14.31 -19.35 12.51
N LYS A 214 -14.72 -20.50 11.97
CA LYS A 214 -13.81 -21.50 11.41
C LYS A 214 -13.69 -21.32 9.91
N ILE A 215 -12.45 -21.16 9.42
CA ILE A 215 -12.18 -21.15 7.98
C ILE A 215 -12.45 -22.57 7.41
N PRO A 216 -13.22 -22.69 6.31
CA PRO A 216 -13.39 -23.96 5.63
C PRO A 216 -12.05 -24.58 5.22
N ARG A 217 -11.93 -25.90 5.37
CA ARG A 217 -10.71 -26.63 4.98
C ARG A 217 -10.55 -26.62 3.46
N ASN A 218 -9.30 -26.76 3.01
CA ASN A 218 -8.91 -26.95 1.61
C ASN A 218 -9.20 -25.76 0.67
N LEU A 219 -9.46 -24.57 1.21
CA LEU A 219 -9.51 -23.36 0.38
C LEU A 219 -8.10 -23.01 -0.10
N ARG A 220 -7.97 -22.79 -1.42
CA ARG A 220 -6.72 -22.40 -2.07
C ARG A 220 -7.02 -21.43 -3.20
N THR A 221 -6.14 -20.45 -3.37
CA THR A 221 -6.12 -19.63 -4.58
C THR A 221 -5.88 -20.55 -5.79
N PRO A 222 -6.59 -20.39 -6.92
CA PRO A 222 -6.42 -21.26 -8.09
C PRO A 222 -4.98 -21.35 -8.61
N SER A 223 -4.21 -20.27 -8.55
CA SER A 223 -2.78 -20.24 -8.87
C SER A 223 -1.87 -20.99 -7.88
N GLY A 224 -2.40 -21.36 -6.72
CA GLY A 224 -1.62 -21.85 -5.57
C GLY A 224 -0.92 -20.76 -4.77
N GLN A 225 -0.87 -19.52 -5.24
CA GLN A 225 -0.20 -18.41 -4.56
C GLN A 225 -1.01 -17.92 -3.35
N ASP A 226 -0.38 -17.87 -2.18
CA ASP A 226 -0.99 -17.42 -0.93
C ASP A 226 -0.27 -16.20 -0.31
N ARG A 227 0.77 -15.67 -0.97
CA ARG A 227 1.57 -14.53 -0.51
C ARG A 227 1.95 -13.64 -1.68
N ILE A 228 2.20 -12.37 -1.37
CA ILE A 228 2.79 -11.42 -2.31
C ILE A 228 4.26 -11.78 -2.50
N THR A 229 4.71 -11.77 -3.74
CA THR A 229 6.10 -12.06 -4.13
C THR A 229 6.58 -11.02 -5.13
N CYS A 230 7.77 -10.50 -4.95
CA CYS A 230 8.38 -9.53 -5.86
C CYS A 230 9.83 -9.92 -6.13
N ASP A 231 10.27 -9.80 -7.38
CA ASP A 231 11.68 -10.00 -7.73
C ASP A 231 12.45 -8.71 -7.46
N ALA A 232 13.15 -8.67 -6.32
CA ALA A 232 13.94 -7.53 -5.90
C ALA A 232 15.20 -7.28 -6.76
N SER A 233 15.53 -8.19 -7.68
CA SER A 233 16.61 -7.97 -8.65
C SER A 233 16.20 -7.05 -9.79
N ILE A 234 14.89 -6.94 -10.06
CA ILE A 234 14.33 -6.05 -11.09
C ILE A 234 14.10 -4.67 -10.47
N LYS A 235 14.93 -3.70 -10.87
CA LYS A 235 14.91 -2.33 -10.34
C LYS A 235 14.74 -1.31 -11.47
N PRO A 236 14.16 -0.13 -11.18
CA PRO A 236 14.19 0.97 -12.14
C PRO A 236 15.63 1.41 -12.40
N THR A 237 15.86 2.05 -13.54
CA THR A 237 17.14 2.70 -13.83
C THR A 237 17.28 4.03 -13.09
N ASN A 238 16.16 4.58 -12.60
CA ASN A 238 16.07 5.88 -11.92
C ASN A 238 15.50 5.81 -10.48
N PRO A 239 16.06 5.00 -9.56
CA PRO A 239 15.50 4.80 -8.21
C PRO A 239 15.51 6.07 -7.32
N ASP A 240 16.29 7.08 -7.68
CA ASP A 240 16.39 8.37 -6.97
C ASP A 240 15.67 9.50 -7.73
N ALA A 241 14.77 9.15 -8.65
CA ALA A 241 13.97 10.12 -9.39
C ALA A 241 13.17 11.02 -8.43
N PRO A 242 13.21 12.37 -8.60
CA PRO A 242 12.52 13.29 -7.71
C PRO A 242 11.00 13.08 -7.65
N LEU A 243 10.45 12.99 -6.44
CA LEU A 243 9.02 12.90 -6.17
C LEU A 243 8.39 14.30 -6.15
N VAL A 244 8.36 14.96 -7.31
CA VAL A 244 7.83 16.34 -7.44
C VAL A 244 6.37 16.29 -7.84
N SER A 245 5.49 16.93 -7.07
CA SER A 245 4.13 17.21 -7.54
C SER A 245 4.16 18.25 -8.66
N ARG A 246 3.52 17.94 -9.79
CA ARG A 246 3.26 18.90 -10.87
C ARG A 246 1.94 19.62 -10.65
#